data_AF-A0A850R9F7-F1
#
_entry.id   AF-A0A850R9F7-F1
#
_cell.length_a   1.000
_cell.length_b   1.000
_cell.length_c   1.000
_cell.angle_alpha   90.00
_cell.angle_beta   90.00
_cell.angle_gamma   90.00
#
_symmetry.space_group_name_H-M   'P 1'
#
loop_
_entity.id
_entity.type
_entity.pdbx_description
1 polymer ?
#
loop_
_entity_poly.entity_id
_entity_poly.type
_entity_poly.pdbx_seq_one_letter_code
_entity_poly.pdbx_strand_id
1 'polypeptide(L)'
;MSTSTLSQFQRGAIASLLRQGKSQAAIAQDLGVAKSTISYELQRVQPYDPELAQADADRKRRHCGRKSILTPQRKQLVEHHLRLTWSSDYI
;
A
#
# COMPACT_ATOMS: atom_id res chain seq x y z
N MET A 1 -16.27 1.71 5.72
CA MET A 1 -15.21 1.88 6.73
C MET A 1 -13.95 2.34 6.02
N SER A 2 -13.45 3.54 6.34
CA SER A 2 -12.16 4.01 5.81
C SER A 2 -11.06 3.18 6.47
N THR A 3 -10.39 2.31 5.72
CA THR A 3 -9.28 1.51 6.25
C THR A 3 -8.04 2.40 6.31
N SER A 4 -7.89 3.14 7.43
CA SER A 4 -6.66 3.87 7.72
C SER A 4 -5.50 2.89 7.68
N THR A 5 -4.69 2.98 6.62
CA THR A 5 -3.51 2.14 6.46
C THR A 5 -2.45 2.67 7.41
N LEU A 6 -1.94 1.82 8.30
CA LEU A 6 -0.84 2.23 9.19
C LEU A 6 0.33 2.73 8.34
N SER A 7 0.94 3.83 8.76
CA SER A 7 2.18 4.33 8.17
C SER A 7 3.39 3.51 8.65
N GLN A 8 4.51 3.64 7.95
CA GLN A 8 5.78 3.05 8.38
C GLN A 8 6.18 3.53 9.79
N PHE A 9 5.95 4.81 10.10
CA PHE A 9 6.21 5.37 11.43
C PHE A 9 5.33 4.71 12.51
N GLN A 10 4.04 4.53 12.24
CA GLN A 10 3.15 3.85 13.18
C GLN A 10 3.57 2.39 13.42
N ARG A 11 4.03 1.67 12.39
CA ARG A 11 4.58 0.31 12.56
C ARG A 11 5.82 0.30 13.45
N GLY A 12 6.76 1.23 13.23
CA GLY A 12 7.93 1.38 14.10
C GLY A 12 7.55 1.70 15.55
N ALA A 13 6.55 2.56 15.75
CA ALA A 13 6.03 2.88 17.07
C ALA A 13 5.40 1.65 17.76
N ILE A 14 4.60 0.85 17.03
CA ILE A 14 4.04 -0.41 17.54
C ILE A 14 5.17 -1.34 18.05
N ALA A 15 6.22 -1.54 17.25
CA ALA A 15 7.34 -2.40 17.65
C ALA A 15 8.05 -1.88 18.92
N SER A 16 8.25 -0.56 19.02
CA SER A 16 8.84 0.06 20.21
C SER A 16 7.97 -0.12 21.46
N LEU A 17 6.65 0.09 21.34
CA LEU A 17 5.71 -0.02 22.45
C LEU A 17 5.50 -1.47 22.90
N LEU A 18 5.55 -2.44 21.98
CA LEU A 18 5.56 -3.87 22.31
C LEU A 18 6.80 -4.25 23.13
N ARG A 19 7.99 -3.74 22.77
CA ARG A 19 9.22 -3.97 23.54
C ARG A 19 9.16 -3.39 24.95
N GLN A 20 8.37 -2.33 25.13
CA GLN A 20 8.10 -1.73 26.44
C GLN A 20 7.03 -2.51 27.24
N GLY A 21 6.46 -3.59 26.69
CA GLY A 21 5.44 -4.40 27.36
C GLY A 21 4.05 -3.80 27.36
N LYS A 22 3.77 -2.78 26.53
CA LYS A 22 2.44 -2.18 26.47
C LYS A 22 1.42 -3.15 25.87
N SER A 23 0.19 -3.12 26.39
CA SER A 23 -0.91 -3.89 25.84
C SER A 23 -1.36 -3.33 24.48
N GLN A 24 -1.97 -4.17 23.64
CA GLN A 24 -2.51 -3.73 22.34
C GLN A 24 -3.54 -2.60 22.47
N ALA A 25 -4.30 -2.56 23.57
CA ALA A 25 -5.27 -1.50 23.83
C ALA A 25 -4.58 -0.16 24.13
N ALA A 26 -3.51 -0.18 24.93
CA ALA A 26 -2.71 1.02 25.21
C ALA A 26 -2.03 1.54 23.95
N ILE A 27 -1.45 0.65 23.13
CA ILE A 27 -0.83 1.01 21.85
C ILE A 27 -1.85 1.66 20.91
N ALA A 28 -3.07 1.11 20.85
CA ALA A 28 -4.14 1.64 20.03
C ALA A 28 -4.55 3.07 20.46
N GLN A 29 -4.66 3.31 21.78
CA GLN A 29 -4.91 4.65 22.32
C GLN A 29 -3.76 5.62 22.01
N ASP A 30 -2.51 5.21 22.24
CA ASP A 30 -1.32 6.04 21.97
C ASP A 30 -1.22 6.47 20.50
N LEU A 31 -1.63 5.59 19.58
CA LEU A 31 -1.56 5.84 18.13
C LEU A 31 -2.85 6.41 17.53
N GLY A 32 -3.92 6.55 18.31
CA GLY A 32 -5.22 7.02 17.83
C GLY A 32 -5.88 6.08 16.82
N VAL A 33 -5.66 4.77 16.94
CA VAL A 33 -6.21 3.75 16.03
C VAL A 33 -7.10 2.75 16.78
N ALA A 34 -7.89 1.97 16.06
CA ALA A 34 -8.69 0.92 16.68
C ALA A 34 -7.79 -0.23 17.19
N LYS A 35 -8.17 -0.85 18.31
CA LYS A 35 -7.50 -2.06 18.83
C LYS A 35 -7.45 -3.19 17.78
N SER A 36 -8.52 -3.33 16.99
CA SER A 36 -8.57 -4.31 15.90
C SER A 36 -7.47 -4.06 14.86
N THR A 37 -7.17 -2.79 14.54
CA THR A 37 -6.07 -2.43 13.62
C THR A 37 -4.73 -2.95 14.14
N ILE A 38 -4.44 -2.81 15.43
CA ILE A 38 -3.23 -3.35 16.06
C ILE A 38 -3.23 -4.87 16.01
N SER A 39 -4.34 -5.52 16.37
CA SER A 39 -4.46 -6.99 16.33
C SER A 39 -4.22 -7.55 14.93
N TYR A 40 -4.86 -6.97 13.91
CA TYR A 40 -4.63 -7.35 12.51
C TYR A 40 -3.18 -7.14 12.08
N GLU A 41 -2.57 -6.02 12.46
CA GLU A 41 -1.17 -5.71 12.13
C GLU A 41 -0.21 -6.76 12.74
N LEU A 42 -0.38 -7.11 14.01
CA LEU A 42 0.44 -8.10 14.69
C LEU A 42 0.26 -9.52 14.15
N GLN A 43 -0.88 -9.81 13.52
CA GLN A 43 -1.12 -11.10 12.86
C GLN A 43 -0.50 -11.20 11.46
N ARG A 44 -0.07 -10.08 10.85
CA ARG A 44 0.47 -10.09 9.48
C ARG A 44 1.79 -10.85 9.36
N VAL A 45 2.67 -10.70 10.34
CA VAL A 45 4.03 -11.26 10.36
C VAL A 45 4.32 -11.77 11.77
N GLN A 46 4.79 -13.02 11.88
CA GLN A 46 5.21 -13.60 13.15
C GLN A 46 6.64 -14.17 13.02
N PRO A 47 7.57 -13.80 13.91
CA PRO A 47 7.46 -12.77 14.95
C PRO A 47 7.25 -11.36 14.35
N TYR A 48 6.69 -10.43 15.14
CA TYR A 48 6.35 -9.09 14.62
C TYR A 48 7.62 -8.28 14.30
N ASP A 49 7.74 -7.90 13.03
CA ASP A 49 8.79 -7.01 12.52
C ASP A 49 8.13 -5.89 11.70
N PRO A 50 8.36 -4.61 12.07
CA PRO A 50 7.73 -3.47 11.40
C PRO A 50 8.19 -3.30 9.94
N GLU A 51 9.43 -3.68 9.60
CA GLU A 51 9.97 -3.59 8.24
C GLU A 51 9.35 -4.67 7.34
N LEU A 52 9.25 -5.91 7.83
CA LEU A 52 8.58 -6.99 7.10
C LEU A 52 7.09 -6.69 6.91
N ALA A 53 6.42 -6.14 7.92
CA ALA A 53 5.02 -5.77 7.83
C ALA A 53 4.79 -4.62 6.83
N GLN A 54 5.71 -3.65 6.76
CA GLN A 54 5.71 -2.60 5.74
C GLN A 54 5.92 -3.18 4.35
N ALA A 55 6.91 -4.07 4.17
CA ALA A 55 7.17 -4.72 2.89
C ALA A 55 5.98 -5.57 2.39
N ASP A 56 5.29 -6.28 3.29
CA ASP A 56 4.05 -7.00 2.95
C ASP A 56 2.94 -6.04 2.50
N ALA A 57 2.75 -4.92 3.21
CA ALA A 57 1.77 -3.90 2.84
C ALA A 57 2.08 -3.29 1.47
N ASP A 58 3.34 -2.96 1.17
CA ASP A 58 3.77 -2.39 -0.10
C ASP A 58 3.66 -3.39 -1.26
N ARG A 59 4.00 -4.65 -1.02
CA ARG A 59 3.77 -5.74 -1.98
C ARG A 59 2.28 -5.85 -2.32
N LYS A 60 1.40 -5.94 -1.31
CA LYS A 60 -0.05 -6.02 -1.53
C LYS A 60 -0.56 -4.78 -2.27
N ARG A 61 -0.12 -3.59 -1.89
CA ARG A 61 -0.49 -2.32 -2.55
C ARG A 61 -0.11 -2.29 -4.02
N ARG A 62 1.07 -2.79 -4.40
CA ARG A 62 1.49 -2.92 -5.81
C ARG A 62 0.62 -3.89 -6.62
N HIS A 63 0.01 -4.87 -5.98
CA HIS A 63 -0.90 -5.82 -6.63
C HIS A 63 -2.37 -5.37 -6.60
N CYS A 64 -2.71 -4.37 -5.80
CA CYS A 64 -4.04 -3.77 -5.77
C CYS A 64 -4.28 -2.85 -6.97
N GLY A 65 -5.55 -2.68 -7.33
CA GLY A 65 -5.99 -1.80 -8.41
C GLY A 65 -6.27 -2.52 -9.73
N ARG A 66 -6.94 -1.81 -10.64
CA ARG A 66 -7.28 -2.34 -11.96
C ARG A 66 -6.02 -2.34 -12.82
N LYS A 67 -5.61 -3.52 -13.29
CA LYS A 67 -4.53 -3.63 -14.28
C LYS A 67 -4.92 -2.87 -15.54
N SER A 68 -3.98 -2.10 -16.09
CA SER A 68 -4.22 -1.33 -17.31
C SER A 68 -4.55 -2.25 -18.48
N ILE A 69 -5.56 -1.87 -19.26
CA ILE A 69 -5.89 -2.52 -20.54
C ILE A 69 -4.85 -2.22 -21.63
N LEU A 70 -4.02 -1.19 -21.43
CA LEU A 70 -3.00 -0.70 -22.35
C LEU A 70 -1.77 -1.59 -22.30
N THR A 71 -1.81 -2.69 -23.05
CA THR A 71 -0.61 -3.52 -23.31
C THR A 71 0.35 -2.77 -24.25
N PRO A 72 1.64 -3.15 -24.31
CA PRO A 72 2.61 -2.54 -25.23
C PRO A 72 2.13 -2.54 -26.69
N GLN A 73 1.51 -3.64 -27.13
CA GLN A 73 0.93 -3.76 -28.47
C GLN A 73 -0.23 -2.76 -28.69
N ARG A 74 -1.12 -2.60 -27.70
CA ARG A 74 -2.22 -1.62 -27.77
C ARG A 74 -1.70 -0.19 -27.74
N LYS A 75 -0.65 0.06 -26.96
CA LYS A 75 0.05 1.36 -26.93
C LYS A 75 0.63 1.68 -28.31
N GLN A 76 1.36 0.75 -28.90
CA GLN A 76 1.91 0.90 -30.25
C GLN A 76 0.81 1.13 -31.30
N LEU A 77 -0.31 0.41 -31.21
CA LEU A 77 -1.45 0.60 -32.11
C LEU A 77 -2.07 1.99 -31.98
N VAL A 78 -2.28 2.46 -30.75
CA VAL A 78 -2.77 3.83 -30.48
C VAL A 78 -1.77 4.87 -30.99
N GLU A 79 -0.47 4.72 -30.71
CA GLU A 79 0.58 5.65 -31.16
C GLU A 79 0.70 5.67 -32.69
N HIS A 80 0.61 4.52 -33.34
CA HIS A 80 0.62 4.40 -34.79
C HIS A 80 -0.56 5.14 -35.42
N HIS A 81 -1.78 4.90 -34.94
CA HIS A 81 -2.97 5.59 -35.45
C HIS A 81 -2.93 7.08 -35.16
N LEU A 82 -2.47 7.51 -33.98
CA LEU A 82 -2.27 8.93 -33.69
C LEU A 82 -1.31 9.58 -34.68
N ARG A 83 -0.19 8.95 -35.03
CA ARG A 83 0.73 9.48 -36.06
C ARG A 83 0.06 9.57 -37.43
N LEU A 84 -0.75 8.57 -37.81
CA LEU A 84 -1.41 8.58 -39.11
C LEU A 84 -2.53 9.63 -39.22
N THR A 85 -3.30 9.85 -38.15
CA THR A 85 -4.40 10.84 -38.17
C THR A 85 -3.96 12.25 -37.78
N TRP A 86 -2.86 12.41 -37.04
CA TRP A 86 -2.32 13.72 -36.64
C TRP A 86 -1.06 14.16 -37.41
N SER A 87 -0.55 13.36 -38.36
CA SER A 87 0.26 13.89 -39.45
C SER A 87 -0.64 14.71 -40.38
N SER A 88 -1.02 15.88 -39.90
CA SER A 88 -1.62 16.91 -40.73
C SER A 88 -0.53 17.47 -41.65
N ASP A 89 -0.35 16.83 -42.80
CA ASP A 89 0.19 17.50 -43.99
C ASP A 89 -0.85 18.50 -44.59
N TYR A 90 -1.85 18.91 -43.81
CA TYR A 90 -2.89 19.86 -44.19
C TYR A 90 -2.97 21.02 -43.17
N ILE A 91 -1.98 21.91 -43.20
CA ILE A 91 -2.18 23.34 -42.89
C ILE A 91 -1.52 24.14 -44.00
#